data_AF-A0A844PXD5-F1
#
_entry.id   AF-A0A844PXD5-F1
#
_cell.length_a   1.000
_cell.length_b   1.000
_cell.length_c   1.000
_cell.angle_alpha   90.00
_cell.angle_beta   90.00
_cell.angle_gamma   90.00
#
_symmetry.space_group_name_H-M   'P 1'
#
loop_
_entity.id
_entity.type
_entity.pdbx_description
1 polymer ?
#
loop_
_entity_poly.entity_id
_entity_poly.type
_entity_poly.pdbx_seq_one_letter_code
_entity_poly.pdbx_strand_id
1 'polypeptide(L)'
;MPDGQYSFYLHSDDRTDIAAMATISTISQPLRGEFIRTAATAGAVVYQVDARLPALIPVFFAGQLSAVRLCAVMALVSGTWSSLTGLPDEPENGGAALPVSPETEYQRRRYTLTLQNGRSGERVESVLTEASSRLRGDLLRNLIITGLALHTTAPELPRLLASMPVPPTSVSELQALVQQMAGTADVNRAAAAVPDTPTASAAPVSGSDTREIKKNMRRAFGD
;
A
#
# COMPACT_ATOMS: atom_id res chain seq x y z
N MET A 1 -6.45 -19.77 28.65
CA MET A 1 -6.21 -18.93 27.46
C MET A 1 -5.44 -19.79 26.48
N PRO A 2 -5.82 -19.91 25.18
CA PRO A 2 -5.04 -20.72 24.26
C PRO A 2 -3.64 -20.09 24.11
N ASP A 3 -2.60 -20.92 24.02
CA ASP A 3 -1.18 -20.58 24.16
C ASP A 3 -0.58 -19.74 23.00
N GLY A 4 -1.26 -18.66 22.56
CA GLY A 4 -0.80 -17.81 21.46
C GLY A 4 -0.73 -18.53 20.11
N GLN A 5 -1.32 -19.73 19.99
CA GLN A 5 -1.33 -20.52 18.77
C GLN A 5 -2.60 -20.25 17.96
N TYR A 6 -2.42 -19.74 16.75
CA TYR A 6 -3.47 -19.45 15.81
C TYR A 6 -3.31 -20.29 14.54
N SER A 7 -4.40 -20.55 13.84
CA SER A 7 -4.39 -21.22 12.54
C SER A 7 -5.15 -20.40 11.53
N PHE A 8 -4.60 -20.32 10.31
CA PHE A 8 -5.26 -19.72 9.16
C PHE A 8 -5.09 -20.66 7.96
N TYR A 9 -5.88 -20.38 6.93
CA TYR A 9 -5.94 -21.22 5.74
C TYR A 9 -5.75 -20.36 4.50
N LEU A 10 -4.95 -20.87 3.57
CA LEU A 10 -4.83 -20.33 2.23
C LEU A 10 -5.44 -21.34 1.26
N HIS A 11 -6.25 -20.86 0.34
CA HIS A 11 -7.00 -21.65 -0.62
C HIS A 11 -6.32 -21.61 -1.99
N SER A 12 -6.29 -22.75 -2.69
CA SER A 12 -5.60 -22.84 -3.99
C SER A 12 -6.44 -22.36 -5.17
N ASP A 13 -7.68 -21.95 -4.93
CA ASP A 13 -8.62 -21.38 -5.91
C ASP A 13 -8.74 -19.85 -5.81
N ASP A 14 -8.33 -19.26 -4.69
CA ASP A 14 -8.24 -17.80 -4.55
C ASP A 14 -6.88 -17.30 -5.06
N ARG A 15 -6.91 -16.46 -6.10
CA ARG A 15 -5.72 -15.86 -6.73
C ARG A 15 -4.84 -15.14 -5.70
N THR A 16 -5.43 -14.47 -4.72
CA THR A 16 -4.70 -13.76 -3.66
C THR A 16 -3.99 -14.75 -2.73
N ASP A 17 -4.62 -15.88 -2.42
CA ASP A 17 -4.02 -16.94 -1.60
C ASP A 17 -2.93 -17.68 -2.35
N ILE A 18 -3.10 -17.94 -3.66
CA ILE A 18 -2.06 -18.50 -4.53
C ILE A 18 -0.83 -17.58 -4.53
N ALA A 19 -1.04 -16.28 -4.72
CA ALA A 19 0.02 -15.27 -4.66
C ALA A 19 0.72 -15.21 -3.29
N ALA A 20 -0.06 -15.28 -2.20
CA ALA A 20 0.48 -15.32 -0.85
C ALA A 20 1.32 -16.58 -0.60
N MET A 21 0.83 -17.75 -1.04
CA MET A 21 1.57 -19.01 -0.96
C MET A 21 2.87 -18.96 -1.77
N ALA A 22 2.83 -18.39 -2.98
CA ALA A 22 4.01 -18.18 -3.81
C ALA A 22 5.03 -17.27 -3.09
N THR A 23 4.57 -16.17 -2.49
CA THR A 23 5.42 -15.24 -1.73
C THR A 23 6.05 -15.93 -0.51
N ILE A 24 5.29 -16.73 0.24
CA ILE A 24 5.83 -17.50 1.37
C ILE A 24 6.86 -18.55 0.89
N SER A 25 6.67 -19.10 -0.31
CA SER A 25 7.55 -20.14 -0.85
C SER A 25 8.94 -19.63 -1.23
N THR A 26 9.09 -18.34 -1.54
CA THR A 26 10.39 -17.71 -1.84
C THR A 26 11.31 -17.65 -0.61
N ILE A 27 10.72 -17.69 0.59
CA ILE A 27 11.46 -17.70 1.85
C ILE A 27 11.85 -19.13 2.21
N SER A 28 13.08 -19.31 2.68
CA SER A 28 13.58 -20.62 3.12
C SER A 28 12.75 -21.19 4.28
N GLN A 29 12.51 -22.49 4.26
CA GLN A 29 11.67 -23.19 5.24
C GLN A 29 11.97 -22.85 6.72
N PRO A 30 13.24 -22.76 7.20
CA PRO A 30 13.51 -22.41 8.59
C PRO A 30 13.11 -20.97 8.97
N LEU A 31 13.05 -20.06 8.00
CA LEU A 31 12.73 -18.64 8.24
C LEU A 31 11.25 -18.30 8.02
N ARG A 32 10.46 -19.21 7.41
CA ARG A 32 9.04 -18.96 7.08
C ARG A 32 8.19 -18.61 8.30
N GLY A 33 8.41 -19.27 9.44
CA GLY A 33 7.66 -19.00 10.66
C GLY A 33 7.84 -17.55 11.14
N GLU A 34 9.08 -17.05 11.12
CA GLU A 34 9.40 -15.68 11.51
C GLU A 34 8.91 -14.66 10.50
N PHE A 35 9.03 -14.98 9.21
CA PHE A 35 8.50 -14.15 8.14
C PHE A 35 6.98 -13.98 8.24
N ILE A 36 6.23 -15.06 8.48
CA ILE A 36 4.77 -15.00 8.64
C ILE A 36 4.39 -14.21 9.90
N ARG A 37 5.12 -14.37 11.02
CA ARG A 37 4.91 -13.54 12.21
C ARG A 37 5.12 -12.07 11.93
N THR A 38 6.22 -11.72 11.27
CA THR A 38 6.54 -10.34 10.89
C THR A 38 5.45 -9.75 10.00
N ALA A 39 4.98 -10.52 9.01
CA ALA A 39 3.88 -10.11 8.14
C ALA A 39 2.59 -9.90 8.93
N ALA A 40 2.23 -10.81 9.84
CA ALA A 40 1.06 -10.66 10.70
C ALA A 40 1.14 -9.41 11.59
N THR A 41 2.30 -9.14 12.21
CA THR A 41 2.51 -7.95 13.04
C THR A 41 2.42 -6.67 12.21
N ALA A 42 3.04 -6.62 11.03
CA ALA A 42 2.91 -5.48 10.13
C ALA A 42 1.46 -5.25 9.70
N GLY A 43 0.74 -6.33 9.35
CA GLY A 43 -0.70 -6.26 9.07
C GLY A 43 -1.52 -5.74 10.25
N ALA A 44 -1.18 -6.14 11.48
CA ALA A 44 -1.83 -5.63 12.69
C ALA A 44 -1.54 -4.15 12.93
N VAL A 45 -0.34 -3.66 12.61
CA VAL A 45 -0.04 -2.21 12.61
C VAL A 45 -0.93 -1.49 11.60
N VAL A 46 -1.07 -2.03 10.39
CA VAL A 46 -1.96 -1.46 9.36
C VAL A 46 -3.42 -1.47 9.81
N TYR A 47 -3.89 -2.53 10.47
CA TYR A 47 -5.24 -2.61 11.04
C TYR A 47 -5.49 -1.50 12.07
N GLN A 48 -4.50 -1.23 12.93
CA GLN A 48 -4.61 -0.20 13.97
C GLN A 48 -4.62 1.21 13.39
N VAL A 49 -3.97 1.41 12.25
CA VAL A 49 -4.06 2.67 11.48
C VAL A 49 -5.46 2.85 10.90
N ASP A 50 -6.01 1.82 10.24
CA ASP A 50 -7.40 1.77 9.80
C ASP A 50 -7.85 0.32 9.59
N ALA A 51 -8.92 -0.08 10.27
CA ALA A 51 -9.42 -1.46 10.27
C ALA A 51 -9.88 -1.96 8.90
N ARG A 52 -10.15 -1.07 7.94
CA ARG A 52 -10.59 -1.41 6.57
C ARG A 52 -9.41 -1.82 5.69
N LEU A 53 -8.20 -1.35 5.98
CA LEU A 53 -7.03 -1.58 5.12
C LEU A 53 -6.69 -3.07 4.97
N PRO A 54 -6.67 -3.90 6.02
CA PRO A 54 -6.38 -5.31 5.85
C PRO A 54 -7.42 -6.10 5.07
N ALA A 55 -8.65 -5.59 4.92
CA ALA A 55 -9.65 -6.18 4.04
C ALA A 55 -9.48 -5.71 2.58
N LEU A 56 -9.05 -4.46 2.36
CA LEU A 56 -8.91 -3.86 1.03
C LEU A 56 -7.59 -4.23 0.34
N ILE A 57 -6.47 -4.19 1.06
CA ILE A 57 -5.13 -4.44 0.48
C ILE A 57 -5.05 -5.82 -0.20
N PRO A 58 -5.54 -6.92 0.39
CA PRO A 58 -5.57 -8.23 -0.28
C PRO A 58 -6.33 -8.26 -1.62
N VAL A 59 -7.34 -7.40 -1.82
CA VAL A 59 -8.10 -7.34 -3.07
C VAL A 59 -7.22 -6.87 -4.23
N PHE A 60 -6.26 -6.00 -3.96
CA PHE A 60 -5.32 -5.47 -4.96
C PHE A 60 -4.02 -6.29 -5.05
N PHE A 61 -3.83 -7.26 -4.16
CA PHE A 61 -2.62 -8.06 -4.09
C PHE A 61 -2.73 -9.29 -5.01
N ALA A 62 -2.04 -9.23 -6.15
CA ALA A 62 -1.96 -10.34 -7.11
C ALA A 62 -0.56 -10.98 -7.15
N GLY A 63 0.18 -10.95 -6.02
CA GLY A 63 1.56 -11.42 -5.91
C GLY A 63 2.60 -10.32 -6.01
N GLN A 64 2.19 -9.13 -6.45
CA GLN A 64 2.92 -7.88 -6.34
C GLN A 64 1.93 -6.76 -6.05
N LEU A 65 2.32 -5.81 -5.20
CA LEU A 65 1.60 -4.57 -4.98
C LEU A 65 2.58 -3.41 -5.08
N SER A 66 2.37 -2.50 -6.01
CA SER A 66 3.22 -1.32 -6.12
C SER A 66 2.91 -0.28 -5.05
N ALA A 67 3.90 0.54 -4.71
CA ALA A 67 3.76 1.59 -3.71
C ALA A 67 2.69 2.60 -4.10
N VAL A 68 2.59 2.92 -5.40
CA VAL A 68 1.56 3.79 -5.97
C VAL A 68 0.16 3.27 -5.68
N ARG A 69 -0.11 1.99 -5.98
CA ARG A 69 -1.40 1.35 -5.70
C ARG A 69 -1.70 1.29 -4.21
N LEU A 70 -0.71 0.98 -3.39
CA LEU A 70 -0.85 0.98 -1.93
C LEU A 70 -1.20 2.38 -1.40
N CYS A 71 -0.52 3.43 -1.87
CA CYS A 71 -0.85 4.82 -1.53
C CYS A 71 -2.25 5.21 -2.02
N ALA A 72 -2.69 4.73 -3.19
CA ALA A 72 -4.03 5.00 -3.69
C ALA A 72 -5.11 4.36 -2.81
N VAL A 73 -4.90 3.12 -2.35
CA VAL A 73 -5.80 2.46 -1.38
C VAL A 73 -5.85 3.24 -0.06
N MET A 74 -4.71 3.73 0.42
CA MET A 74 -4.66 4.58 1.61
C MET A 74 -5.44 5.89 1.42
N ALA A 75 -5.25 6.57 0.29
CA ALA A 75 -5.95 7.80 -0.06
C ALA A 75 -7.47 7.62 -0.18
N LEU A 76 -7.92 6.48 -0.70
CA LEU A 76 -9.33 6.10 -0.78
C LEU A 76 -9.96 5.98 0.61
N VAL A 77 -9.25 5.37 1.55
CA VAL A 77 -9.72 5.10 2.91
C VAL A 77 -9.71 6.36 3.78
N SER A 78 -8.71 7.23 3.61
CA SER A 78 -8.59 8.52 4.30
C SER A 78 -9.45 9.64 3.71
N GLY A 79 -10.00 9.45 2.50
CA GLY A 79 -10.72 10.50 1.77
C GLY A 79 -9.82 11.61 1.22
N THR A 80 -8.50 11.42 1.19
CA THR A 80 -7.53 12.39 0.65
C THR A 80 -7.34 12.20 -0.85
N TRP A 81 -8.39 12.47 -1.63
CA TRP A 81 -8.40 12.26 -3.09
C TRP A 81 -7.37 13.13 -3.83
N SER A 82 -6.97 14.27 -3.27
CA SER A 82 -5.88 15.10 -3.80
C SER A 82 -4.51 14.39 -3.79
N SER A 83 -4.32 13.38 -2.94
CA SER A 83 -3.10 12.56 -2.95
C SER A 83 -3.02 11.60 -4.15
N LEU A 84 -4.10 11.46 -4.91
CA LEU A 84 -4.14 10.65 -6.14
C LEU A 84 -3.70 11.46 -7.37
N THR A 85 -3.88 12.79 -7.35
CA THR A 85 -3.44 13.66 -8.45
C THR A 85 -1.92 13.77 -8.42
N GLY A 86 -1.25 13.28 -9.48
CA GLY A 86 0.21 13.30 -9.60
C GLY A 86 0.91 11.99 -9.25
N LEU A 87 0.17 10.91 -8.95
CA LEU A 87 0.75 9.58 -8.93
C LEU A 87 1.25 9.22 -10.34
N PRO A 88 2.46 8.66 -10.49
CA PRO A 88 2.96 8.27 -11.80
C PRO A 88 2.04 7.20 -12.40
N ASP A 89 1.80 7.30 -13.71
CA ASP A 89 1.13 6.24 -14.46
C ASP A 89 1.95 4.97 -14.34
N GLU A 90 1.43 4.03 -13.56
CA GLU A 90 2.03 2.72 -13.45
C GLU A 90 1.84 2.01 -14.80
N PRO A 91 2.91 1.47 -15.41
CA PRO A 91 2.71 0.57 -16.53
C PRO A 91 1.76 -0.54 -16.07
N GLU A 92 0.89 -1.02 -16.97
CA GLU A 92 0.22 -2.29 -16.79
C GLU A 92 1.26 -3.42 -16.81
N ASN A 93 2.21 -3.43 -15.87
CA ASN A 93 2.87 -4.63 -15.41
C ASN A 93 1.83 -5.41 -14.61
N GLY A 94 0.80 -5.89 -15.31
CA GLY A 94 0.16 -7.14 -15.00
C GLY A 94 1.23 -8.21 -15.14
N GLY A 95 2.11 -8.33 -14.13
CA GLY A 95 2.97 -9.49 -14.00
C GLY A 95 2.09 -10.69 -14.25
N ALA A 96 2.49 -11.50 -15.24
CA ALA A 96 1.66 -12.55 -15.84
C ALA A 96 0.83 -13.19 -14.74
N ALA A 97 -0.50 -13.06 -14.83
CA ALA A 97 -1.39 -13.71 -13.89
C ALA A 97 -0.90 -15.15 -13.80
N LEU A 98 -0.51 -15.58 -12.59
CA LEU A 98 -0.08 -16.96 -12.38
C LEU A 98 -1.12 -17.82 -13.08
N PRO A 99 -0.72 -18.64 -14.07
CA PRO A 99 -1.68 -19.42 -14.82
C PRO A 99 -2.42 -20.28 -13.81
N VAL A 100 -3.70 -19.98 -13.60
CA VAL A 100 -4.58 -20.83 -12.80
C VAL A 100 -4.75 -22.08 -13.65
N SER A 101 -3.90 -23.08 -13.39
CA SER A 101 -4.01 -24.36 -14.06
C SER A 101 -5.35 -24.97 -13.62
N PRO A 102 -6.27 -25.29 -14.54
CA PRO A 102 -7.63 -25.73 -14.19
C PRO A 102 -7.67 -27.12 -13.54
N GLU A 103 -6.52 -27.76 -13.31
CA GLU A 103 -6.39 -29.12 -12.78
C GLU A 103 -5.92 -29.19 -11.32
N THR A 104 -5.74 -28.05 -10.62
CA THR A 104 -5.40 -28.12 -9.20
C THR A 104 -6.61 -28.59 -8.39
N GLU A 105 -6.51 -29.80 -7.83
CA GLU A 105 -7.40 -30.27 -6.77
C GLU A 105 -7.61 -29.15 -5.74
N TYR A 106 -8.85 -29.01 -5.24
CA TYR A 106 -9.18 -28.04 -4.20
C TYR A 106 -8.34 -28.32 -2.94
N GLN A 107 -7.20 -27.64 -2.83
CA GLN A 107 -6.25 -27.87 -1.75
C GLN A 107 -6.24 -26.65 -0.82
N ARG A 108 -6.78 -26.85 0.38
CA ARG A 108 -6.76 -25.87 1.46
C ARG A 108 -5.53 -26.13 2.32
N ARG A 109 -4.56 -25.22 2.33
CA ARG A 109 -3.34 -25.37 3.11
C ARG A 109 -3.48 -24.67 4.46
N ARG A 110 -3.41 -25.45 5.54
CA ARG A 110 -3.41 -24.94 6.91
C ARG A 110 -2.01 -24.47 7.30
N TYR A 111 -1.93 -23.26 7.84
CA TYR A 111 -0.74 -22.72 8.46
C TYR A 111 -1.01 -22.47 9.94
N THR A 112 -0.04 -22.84 10.78
CA THR A 112 -0.10 -22.61 12.23
C THR A 112 0.90 -21.52 12.58
N LEU A 113 0.41 -20.46 13.21
CA LEU A 113 1.21 -19.35 13.70
C LEU A 113 1.27 -19.40 15.22
N THR A 114 2.48 -19.44 15.77
CA THR A 114 2.70 -19.27 17.21
C THR A 114 3.15 -17.83 17.45
N LEU A 115 2.31 -17.05 18.12
CA LEU A 115 2.69 -15.73 18.58
C LEU A 115 3.65 -15.88 19.76
N GLN A 116 4.71 -15.08 19.76
CA GLN A 116 5.68 -15.05 20.85
C GLN A 116 5.21 -14.07 21.92
N ASN A 117 5.53 -14.37 23.18
CA ASN A 117 5.26 -13.48 24.32
C ASN A 117 6.17 -12.24 24.22
N GLY A 118 5.66 -11.20 23.56
CA GLY A 118 6.35 -9.93 23.36
C GLY A 118 5.44 -8.95 22.63
N ARG A 119 5.88 -7.68 22.56
CA ARG A 119 5.06 -6.55 22.05
C ARG A 119 4.43 -6.83 20.67
N SER A 120 5.18 -7.46 19.77
CA SER A 120 4.71 -7.78 18.41
C SER A 120 3.63 -8.87 18.40
N GLY A 121 3.71 -9.84 19.32
CA GLY A 121 2.69 -10.87 19.50
C GLY A 121 1.44 -10.32 20.18
N GLU A 122 1.61 -9.57 21.27
CA GLU A 122 0.52 -8.88 21.99
C GLU A 122 -0.29 -7.97 21.06
N ARG A 123 0.39 -7.29 20.14
CA ARG A 123 -0.26 -6.43 19.14
C ARG A 123 -1.19 -7.22 18.22
N VAL A 124 -0.72 -8.34 17.68
CA VAL A 124 -1.54 -9.20 16.82
C VAL A 124 -2.67 -9.81 17.64
N GLU A 125 -2.37 -10.28 18.85
CA GLU A 125 -3.37 -10.86 19.75
C GLU A 125 -4.47 -9.88 20.10
N SER A 126 -4.15 -8.62 20.46
CA SER A 126 -5.12 -7.56 20.71
C SER A 126 -6.12 -7.43 19.56
N VAL A 127 -5.61 -7.29 18.33
CA VAL A 127 -6.44 -7.17 17.11
C VAL A 127 -7.30 -8.43 16.89
N LEU A 128 -6.74 -9.62 17.10
CA LEU A 128 -7.48 -10.87 16.95
C LEU A 128 -8.55 -11.05 18.04
N THR A 129 -8.31 -10.58 19.26
CA THR A 129 -9.27 -10.68 20.37
C THR A 129 -10.48 -9.76 20.19
N GLU A 130 -10.31 -8.63 19.50
CA GLU A 130 -11.41 -7.75 19.10
C GLU A 130 -12.37 -8.44 18.10
N ALA A 131 -11.82 -9.30 17.24
CA ALA A 131 -12.62 -10.08 16.30
C ALA A 131 -13.32 -11.27 16.98
N SER A 132 -14.54 -11.54 16.51
CA SER A 132 -15.27 -12.76 16.90
C SER A 132 -14.46 -14.01 16.55
N SER A 133 -14.61 -15.08 17.34
CA SER A 133 -13.89 -16.34 17.12
C SER A 133 -14.09 -16.93 15.72
N ARG A 134 -15.25 -16.67 15.09
CA ARG A 134 -15.57 -17.11 13.73
C ARG A 134 -14.76 -16.37 12.66
N LEU A 135 -14.54 -15.07 12.85
CA LEU A 135 -13.83 -14.20 11.89
C LEU A 135 -12.34 -14.14 12.14
N ARG A 136 -11.85 -14.67 13.27
CA ARG A 136 -10.45 -14.56 13.68
C ARG A 136 -9.49 -15.21 12.69
N GLY A 137 -9.87 -16.34 12.09
CA GLY A 137 -9.08 -17.00 11.05
C GLY A 137 -8.97 -16.18 9.77
N ASP A 138 -10.08 -15.57 9.35
CA ASP A 138 -10.13 -14.73 8.15
C ASP A 138 -9.42 -13.40 8.36
N LEU A 139 -9.57 -12.80 9.54
CA LEU A 139 -8.81 -11.61 9.93
C LEU A 139 -7.31 -11.92 9.93
N LEU A 140 -6.88 -13.01 10.57
CA LEU A 140 -5.47 -13.39 10.58
C LEU A 140 -4.92 -13.61 9.16
N ARG A 141 -5.68 -14.27 8.29
CA ARG A 141 -5.35 -14.40 6.86
C ARG A 141 -5.13 -13.02 6.24
N ASN A 142 -6.07 -12.11 6.41
CA ASN A 142 -6.01 -10.75 5.86
C ASN A 142 -4.82 -9.93 6.39
N LEU A 143 -4.52 -10.03 7.69
CA LEU A 143 -3.34 -9.39 8.28
C LEU A 143 -2.04 -9.91 7.65
N ILE A 144 -1.92 -11.24 7.50
CA ILE A 144 -0.73 -11.86 6.91
C ILE A 144 -0.58 -11.44 5.45
N ILE A 145 -1.65 -11.56 4.65
CA ILE A 145 -1.61 -11.16 3.23
C ILE A 145 -1.28 -9.68 3.08
N THR A 146 -1.80 -8.83 3.96
CA THR A 146 -1.42 -7.41 4.00
C THR A 146 0.07 -7.25 4.23
N GLY A 147 0.65 -7.92 5.23
CA GLY A 147 2.10 -7.91 5.47
C GLY A 147 2.93 -8.45 4.31
N LEU A 148 2.43 -9.46 3.59
CA LEU A 148 3.06 -9.98 2.37
C LEU A 148 2.99 -8.95 1.23
N ALA A 149 1.86 -8.29 1.04
CA ALA A 149 1.71 -7.24 0.05
C ALA A 149 2.71 -6.09 0.31
N LEU A 150 2.81 -5.66 1.57
CA LEU A 150 3.81 -4.70 2.02
C LEU A 150 5.25 -5.15 1.72
N HIS A 151 5.57 -6.42 1.94
CA HIS A 151 6.88 -6.98 1.60
C HIS A 151 7.18 -6.87 0.10
N THR A 152 6.20 -7.12 -0.76
CA THR A 152 6.38 -6.99 -2.22
C THR A 152 6.55 -5.55 -2.67
N THR A 153 5.93 -4.60 -1.96
CA THR A 153 6.13 -3.17 -2.21
C THR A 153 7.52 -2.71 -1.79
N ALA A 154 7.93 -3.08 -0.58
CA ALA A 154 9.23 -2.74 -0.01
C ALA A 154 9.65 -3.84 0.98
N PRO A 155 10.69 -4.65 0.68
CA PRO A 155 11.02 -5.85 1.44
C PRO A 155 11.25 -5.63 2.95
N GLU A 156 11.81 -4.49 3.32
CA GLU A 156 12.14 -4.13 4.71
C GLU A 156 10.96 -3.54 5.49
N LEU A 157 9.88 -3.11 4.80
CA LEU A 157 8.79 -2.38 5.41
C LEU A 157 8.03 -3.18 6.49
N PRO A 158 7.70 -4.47 6.29
CA PRO A 158 7.08 -5.27 7.36
C PRO A 158 7.96 -5.40 8.60
N ARG A 159 9.27 -5.57 8.42
CA ARG A 159 10.23 -5.67 9.53
C ARG A 159 10.33 -4.36 10.30
N LEU A 160 10.35 -3.24 9.59
CA LEU A 160 10.33 -1.91 10.18
C LEU A 160 9.08 -1.74 11.03
N LEU A 161 7.87 -1.94 10.46
CA LEU A 161 6.62 -1.81 11.20
C LEU A 161 6.53 -2.74 12.41
N ALA A 162 7.03 -3.97 12.29
CA ALA A 162 7.00 -4.95 13.36
C ALA A 162 7.96 -4.63 14.54
N SER A 163 9.04 -3.88 14.28
CA SER A 163 10.07 -3.53 15.27
C SER A 163 9.96 -2.10 15.80
N MET A 164 9.16 -1.25 15.16
CA MET A 164 8.95 0.13 15.60
C MET A 164 8.39 0.19 17.02
N PRO A 165 9.04 0.94 17.95
CA PRO A 165 8.54 1.10 19.31
C PRO A 165 7.23 1.87 19.34
N VAL A 166 7.10 2.89 18.48
CA VAL A 166 5.89 3.68 18.24
C VAL A 166 5.48 3.47 16.78
N PRO A 167 4.40 2.71 16.52
CA PRO A 167 3.89 2.46 15.17
C PRO A 167 3.28 3.75 14.58
N PRO A 168 3.10 3.85 13.26
CA PRO A 168 2.24 4.87 12.68
C PRO A 168 0.82 4.73 13.27
N THR A 169 0.19 5.87 13.56
CA THR A 169 -1.15 5.94 14.17
C THR A 169 -2.20 6.49 13.22
N SER A 170 -1.76 6.98 12.05
CA SER A 170 -2.62 7.56 11.03
C SER A 170 -2.25 7.07 9.64
N VAL A 171 -3.22 7.12 8.73
CA VAL A 171 -3.03 6.70 7.33
C VAL A 171 -1.96 7.56 6.64
N SER A 172 -1.89 8.86 6.97
CA SER A 172 -0.88 9.77 6.42
C SER A 172 0.55 9.43 6.86
N GLU A 173 0.76 9.06 8.12
CA GLU A 173 2.08 8.61 8.62
C GLU A 173 2.51 7.32 7.93
N LEU A 174 1.58 6.36 7.82
CA LEU A 174 1.85 5.10 7.13
C LEU A 174 2.17 5.34 5.64
N GLN A 175 1.42 6.22 4.98
CA GLN A 175 1.65 6.58 3.58
C GLN A 175 3.04 7.23 3.39
N ALA A 176 3.43 8.15 4.27
CA ALA A 176 4.75 8.78 4.22
C ALA A 176 5.89 7.74 4.34
N LEU A 177 5.75 6.77 5.25
CA LEU A 177 6.71 5.67 5.40
C LEU A 177 6.81 4.81 4.12
N VAL A 178 5.67 4.45 3.53
CA VAL A 178 5.64 3.70 2.27
C VAL A 178 6.36 4.47 1.16
N GLN A 179 6.07 5.77 1.02
CA GLN A 179 6.67 6.59 -0.03
C GLN A 179 8.18 6.78 0.15
N GLN A 180 8.63 6.93 1.39
CA GLN A 180 10.05 7.01 1.71
C GLN A 180 10.78 5.70 1.40
N MET A 181 10.19 4.56 1.76
CA MET A 181 10.79 3.24 1.56
C MET A 181 10.78 2.78 0.10
N ALA A 182 9.76 3.16 -0.65
CA ALA A 182 9.63 2.83 -2.07
C ALA A 182 10.41 3.79 -2.99
N GLY A 183 11.11 4.79 -2.44
CA GLY A 183 11.84 5.78 -3.23
C GLY A 183 10.94 6.74 -4.02
N THR A 184 9.63 6.79 -3.75
CA THR A 184 8.70 7.70 -4.44
C THR A 184 8.70 9.11 -3.84
N ALA A 185 9.38 9.32 -2.71
CA ALA A 185 9.45 10.62 -2.03
C ALA A 185 10.13 11.73 -2.87
N ASP A 186 11.08 11.38 -3.74
CA ASP A 186 11.77 12.36 -4.57
C ASP A 186 10.92 12.88 -5.75
N VAL A 187 9.91 12.14 -6.19
CA VAL A 187 9.04 12.55 -7.31
C VAL A 187 8.07 13.66 -6.87
N ASN A 188 7.51 13.57 -5.67
CA ASN A 188 6.60 14.59 -5.14
C ASN A 188 7.33 15.87 -4.68
N ARG A 189 8.59 15.76 -4.25
CA ARG A 189 9.39 16.95 -3.91
C ARG A 189 9.84 17.70 -5.16
N ALA A 190 10.13 17.00 -6.26
CA ALA A 190 10.45 17.63 -7.54
C ALA A 190 9.25 18.34 -8.18
N ALA A 191 8.02 17.83 -8.01
CA ALA A 191 6.81 18.50 -8.47
C ALA A 191 6.46 19.76 -7.63
N ALA A 192 6.84 19.79 -6.36
CA ALA A 192 6.65 20.95 -5.47
C ALA A 192 7.84 21.93 -5.46
N ALA A 193 8.97 21.57 -6.08
CA ALA A 193 10.18 22.37 -6.16
C ALA A 193 10.42 22.91 -7.58
N VAL A 194 9.37 23.46 -8.21
CA VAL A 194 9.56 24.52 -9.21
C VAL A 194 9.59 25.83 -8.44
N PRO A 195 10.78 26.40 -8.15
CA PRO A 195 10.85 27.76 -7.63
C PRO A 195 10.43 28.72 -8.76
N ASP A 196 9.28 29.36 -8.58
CA ASP A 196 8.98 30.64 -9.23
C ASP A 196 10.13 31.60 -8.92
N THR A 197 11.03 31.77 -9.88
CA THR A 197 12.11 32.73 -9.79
C THR A 197 11.64 33.98 -10.54
N PRO A 198 11.26 35.07 -9.85
CA PRO A 198 10.94 36.32 -10.53
C PRO A 198 12.25 36.96 -10.99
N THR A 199 12.56 36.84 -12.27
CA THR A 199 13.65 37.61 -12.88
C THR A 199 13.06 38.81 -13.61
N ALA A 200 13.04 39.95 -12.94
CA ALA A 200 13.11 41.27 -13.56
C ALA A 200 14.61 41.59 -13.77
N SER A 201 15.14 42.28 -14.78
CA SER A 201 14.65 43.08 -15.89
C SER A 201 15.87 43.48 -16.76
N ALA A 202 15.69 43.67 -18.07
CA ALA A 202 16.40 44.63 -18.95
C ALA A 202 15.96 44.35 -20.42
N ALA A 203 15.62 45.27 -21.33
CA ALA A 203 15.41 46.72 -21.40
C ALA A 203 14.61 46.98 -22.73
N PRO A 204 14.26 48.23 -23.12
CA PRO A 204 13.00 48.55 -23.82
C PRO A 204 13.07 48.49 -25.35
N VAL A 205 11.95 48.17 -26.00
CA VAL A 205 11.73 48.48 -27.42
C VAL A 205 10.33 49.07 -27.61
N SER A 206 10.33 50.23 -28.26
CA SER A 206 9.22 51.10 -28.61
C SER A 206 8.12 50.44 -29.46
N GLY A 207 6.87 50.78 -29.09
CA GLY A 207 5.76 51.17 -29.96
C GLY A 207 5.46 50.41 -31.25
N SER A 208 4.31 49.72 -31.30
CA SER A 208 3.37 49.79 -32.44
C SER A 208 2.02 49.06 -32.29
N ASP A 209 1.70 48.36 -31.20
CA ASP A 209 0.54 47.43 -31.24
C ASP A 209 -0.78 47.89 -30.61
N THR A 210 -0.92 49.15 -30.21
CA THR A 210 -2.21 49.64 -29.65
C THR A 210 -3.29 49.93 -30.71
N ARG A 211 -2.96 49.89 -32.01
CA ARG A 211 -3.94 50.08 -33.11
C ARG A 211 -4.66 48.79 -33.52
N GLU A 212 -4.03 47.63 -33.38
CA GLU A 212 -4.61 46.36 -33.85
C GLU A 212 -5.62 45.78 -32.86
N ILE A 213 -5.36 45.93 -31.56
CA ILE A 213 -6.25 45.44 -30.49
C ILE A 213 -7.61 46.16 -30.53
N LYS A 214 -7.62 47.48 -30.78
CA LYS A 214 -8.86 48.27 -30.86
C LYS A 214 -9.67 47.96 -32.14
N LYS A 215 -9.02 47.51 -33.22
CA LYS A 215 -9.68 47.14 -34.49
C LYS A 215 -10.39 45.79 -34.38
N ASN A 216 -9.84 44.84 -33.62
CA ASN A 216 -10.47 43.53 -33.41
C ASN A 216 -11.64 43.57 -32.42
N MET A 217 -11.63 44.47 -31.43
CA MET A 217 -12.75 44.60 -30.49
C MET A 217 -14.01 45.24 -31.10
N ARG A 218 -13.87 46.15 -32.08
CA ARG A 218 -15.03 46.75 -32.79
C ARG A 218 -15.72 45.77 -33.76
N ARG A 219 -15.07 44.65 -34.10
CA ARG A 219 -15.60 43.63 -35.03
C ARG A 219 -16.34 42.49 -34.32
N ALA A 220 -16.15 42.35 -33.01
CA ALA A 220 -16.76 41.28 -32.21
C ALA A 220 -18.01 41.73 -31.42
N PHE A 221 -18.20 43.04 -31.19
CA PHE A 221 -19.28 43.56 -30.32
C PHE A 221 -19.87 44.91 -30.79
N GLY A 222 -20.09 45.10 -32.10
CA GLY A 222 -20.78 46.29 -32.63
C GLY A 222 -22.17 45.93 -33.15
N ASP A 223 -23.18 46.73 -32.75
CA ASP A 223 -24.63 46.69 -33.09
C ASP A 223 -25.03 46.08 -34.44
#